data_AF-A0A842NWP2-F1
#
_entry.id   AF-A0A842NWP2-F1
#
_cell.length_a   1.000
_cell.length_b   1.000
_cell.length_c   1.000
_cell.angle_alpha   90.00
_cell.angle_beta   90.00
_cell.angle_gamma   90.00
#
_symmetry.space_group_name_H-M   'P 1'
#
loop_
_entity.id
_entity.type
_entity.pdbx_description
1 polymer ?
#
loop_
_entity_poly.entity_id
_entity_poly.type
_entity_poly.pdbx_seq_one_letter_code
_entity_poly.pdbx_strand_id
1 'polypeptide(L)'
;LAAFTTLTNAFLNPAFQSLFADMTPREQRGRVLASIGGGGIWLMRGAWGSGILGRSFQTVGTFISGYLYGYDSSYPWLILSGALMILGVAFIVLIKDPERAEI
;
A
#
# COMPACT_ATOMS: atom_id res chain seq x y z
N LEU A 1 13.43 -4.35 14.88
CA LEU A 1 12.65 -3.75 13.77
C LEU A 1 12.49 -4.69 12.58
N ALA A 2 13.60 -5.22 12.01
CA ALA A 2 13.56 -6.07 10.83
C ALA A 2 12.63 -7.31 10.97
N ALA A 3 12.69 -8.02 12.11
CA ALA A 3 11.84 -9.18 12.36
C ALA A 3 10.33 -8.86 12.28
N PHE A 4 9.90 -7.76 12.91
CA PHE A 4 8.51 -7.29 12.86
C PHE A 4 8.11 -6.91 11.43
N THR A 5 8.93 -6.14 10.73
CA THR A 5 8.62 -5.77 9.33
C THR A 5 8.58 -6.96 8.39
N THR A 6 9.41 -7.97 8.61
CA THR A 6 9.44 -9.19 7.77
C THR A 6 8.23 -10.08 8.06
N LEU A 7 7.85 -10.25 9.34
CA LEU A 7 6.68 -11.01 9.73
C LEU A 7 5.41 -10.40 9.12
N THR A 8 5.24 -9.09 9.30
CA THR A 8 4.12 -8.33 8.73
C THR A 8 4.08 -8.48 7.20
N ASN A 9 5.22 -8.36 6.51
CA ASN A 9 5.30 -8.58 5.06
C ASN A 9 4.94 -10.02 4.64
N ALA A 10 5.31 -11.03 5.43
CA ALA A 10 5.04 -12.42 5.09
C ALA A 10 3.53 -12.74 5.04
N PHE A 11 2.73 -12.07 5.88
CA PHE A 11 1.27 -12.24 5.91
C PHE A 11 0.54 -11.27 4.98
N LEU A 12 0.92 -9.99 4.98
CA LEU A 12 0.17 -8.97 4.25
C LEU A 12 0.31 -9.07 2.73
N ASN A 13 1.50 -9.41 2.21
CA ASN A 13 1.69 -9.46 0.76
C ASN A 13 0.80 -10.51 0.06
N PRO A 14 0.74 -11.79 0.50
CA PRO A 14 -0.16 -12.75 -0.13
C PRO A 14 -1.63 -12.39 0.09
N ALA A 15 -2.00 -11.88 1.26
CA ALA A 15 -3.38 -11.47 1.56
C ALA A 15 -3.84 -10.31 0.67
N PHE A 16 -2.99 -9.32 0.41
CA PHE A 16 -3.30 -8.24 -0.53
C PHE A 16 -3.41 -8.76 -1.96
N GLN A 17 -2.48 -9.62 -2.38
CA GLN A 17 -2.53 -10.16 -3.74
C GLN A 17 -3.80 -10.97 -4.00
N SER A 18 -4.26 -11.78 -3.04
CA SER A 18 -5.54 -12.50 -3.16
C SER A 18 -6.72 -11.53 -3.13
N LEU A 19 -6.77 -10.61 -2.17
CA LEU A 19 -7.86 -9.64 -2.06
C LEU A 19 -8.00 -8.79 -3.33
N PHE A 20 -6.89 -8.31 -3.90
CA PHE A 20 -6.93 -7.58 -5.18
C PHE A 20 -7.33 -8.47 -6.36
N ALA A 21 -6.93 -9.74 -6.37
CA ALA A 21 -7.37 -10.67 -7.42
C ALA A 21 -8.87 -10.93 -7.35
N ASP A 22 -9.43 -11.08 -6.15
CA ASP A 22 -10.84 -11.41 -5.92
C ASP A 22 -11.78 -10.21 -6.10
N MET A 23 -11.31 -8.98 -5.83
CA MET A 23 -12.08 -7.74 -5.98
C MET A 23 -12.02 -7.12 -7.38
N THR A 24 -11.15 -7.60 -8.28
CA THR A 24 -10.91 -6.93 -9.56
C THR A 24 -11.66 -7.61 -10.71
N PRO A 25 -12.58 -6.89 -11.39
CA PRO A 25 -13.32 -7.42 -12.52
C PRO A 25 -12.41 -7.86 -13.65
N ARG A 26 -12.74 -9.03 -14.21
CA ARG A 26 -11.96 -9.71 -15.25
C ARG A 26 -11.67 -8.82 -16.47
N GLU A 27 -12.63 -7.99 -16.85
CA GLU A 27 -12.53 -7.03 -17.96
C GLU A 27 -11.54 -5.88 -17.69
N GLN A 28 -11.35 -5.52 -16.42
CA GLN A 28 -10.54 -4.35 -16.01
C GLN A 28 -9.21 -4.76 -15.38
N ARG A 29 -8.99 -6.05 -15.15
CA ARG A 29 -7.82 -6.60 -14.45
C ARG A 29 -6.50 -6.12 -15.02
N GLY A 30 -6.37 -6.04 -16.35
CA GLY A 30 -5.16 -5.50 -17.00
C GLY A 30 -4.90 -4.02 -16.67
N ARG A 31 -5.96 -3.20 -16.64
CA ARG A 31 -5.85 -1.76 -16.32
C ARG A 31 -5.57 -1.52 -14.84
N VAL A 32 -6.24 -2.28 -13.97
CA VAL A 32 -6.03 -2.20 -12.51
C VAL A 32 -4.62 -2.67 -12.15
N LEU A 33 -4.16 -3.79 -12.70
CA LEU A 33 -2.79 -4.28 -12.50
C LEU A 33 -1.73 -3.33 -13.08
N ALA A 34 -2.00 -2.64 -14.20
CA ALA A 34 -1.09 -1.61 -14.72
C ALA A 34 -1.04 -0.37 -13.81
N SER A 35 -2.16 -0.01 -13.18
CA SER A 35 -2.23 1.15 -12.27
C SER A 35 -1.56 0.89 -10.92
N ILE A 36 -1.69 -0.32 -10.38
CA ILE A 36 -1.11 -0.73 -9.08
C ILE A 36 0.31 -1.29 -9.25
N GLY A 37 0.55 -2.05 -10.32
CA GLY A 37 1.78 -2.78 -10.59
C GLY A 37 1.58 -4.29 -10.44
N GLY A 38 2.16 -5.08 -11.34
CA GLY A 38 1.96 -6.54 -11.43
C GLY A 38 2.40 -7.37 -10.22
N GLY A 39 2.97 -6.76 -9.18
CA GLY A 39 3.35 -7.41 -7.92
C GLY A 39 2.47 -7.09 -6.71
N GLY A 40 1.42 -6.28 -6.88
CA GLY A 40 0.57 -5.78 -5.80
C GLY A 40 1.18 -4.60 -5.02
N ILE A 41 0.50 -4.17 -3.96
CA ILE A 41 0.97 -3.09 -3.07
C ILE A 41 1.84 -3.69 -1.96
N TRP A 42 3.13 -3.37 -1.97
CA TRP A 42 4.06 -3.72 -0.89
C TRP A 42 4.07 -2.59 0.13
N LEU A 43 3.68 -2.82 1.39
CA LEU A 43 3.51 -1.74 2.37
C LEU A 43 4.71 -1.52 3.31
N MET A 44 5.51 -2.54 3.62
CA MET A 44 6.34 -2.53 4.84
C MET A 44 7.86 -2.51 4.64
N ARG A 45 8.39 -2.29 3.42
CA ARG A 45 9.86 -2.19 3.21
C ARG A 45 10.25 -1.38 1.96
N GLY A 46 9.73 -0.16 1.91
CA GLY A 46 9.67 0.65 0.71
C GLY A 46 8.37 0.32 0.01
N ALA A 47 7.50 1.30 -0.16
CA ALA A 47 6.29 1.10 -0.94
C ALA A 47 6.72 0.83 -2.39
N TRP A 48 6.93 -0.43 -2.78
CA TRP A 48 7.31 -0.79 -4.14
C TRP A 48 6.04 -1.04 -4.95
N GLY A 49 5.32 0.04 -5.26
CA GLY A 49 4.28 0.02 -6.27
C GLY A 49 4.91 0.25 -7.64
N SER A 50 4.94 -0.76 -8.50
CA SER A 50 5.51 -0.63 -9.85
C SER A 50 4.56 0.03 -10.84
N GLY A 51 3.27 0.13 -10.50
CA GLY A 51 2.26 0.77 -11.34
C GLY A 51 2.33 2.29 -11.30
N ILE A 52 1.62 2.92 -12.23
CA ILE A 52 1.59 4.38 -12.40
C ILE A 52 1.20 5.09 -11.10
N LEU A 53 0.17 4.61 -10.40
CA LEU A 53 -0.28 5.24 -9.16
C LEU A 53 0.81 5.11 -8.07
N GLY A 54 1.36 3.91 -7.92
CA GLY A 54 2.42 3.64 -6.94
C GLY A 54 3.63 4.53 -7.14
N ARG A 55 4.09 4.69 -8.39
CA ARG A 55 5.23 5.57 -8.71
C ARG A 55 4.90 7.05 -8.54
N SER A 56 3.75 7.51 -9.00
CA SER A 56 3.36 8.93 -8.86
C SER A 56 3.30 9.35 -7.38
N PHE A 57 2.67 8.55 -6.52
CA PHE A 57 2.61 8.84 -5.09
C PHE A 57 3.99 8.75 -4.41
N GLN A 58 4.85 7.80 -4.80
CA GLN A 58 6.23 7.75 -4.31
C GLN A 58 7.03 8.98 -4.70
N THR A 59 6.91 9.46 -5.93
CA THR A 59 7.60 10.68 -6.39
C THR A 59 7.15 11.90 -5.59
N VAL A 60 5.85 12.08 -5.40
CA VAL A 60 5.29 13.17 -4.58
C VAL A 60 5.76 13.05 -3.13
N GLY A 61 5.71 11.84 -2.55
CA GLY A 61 6.19 11.59 -1.20
C GLY A 61 7.68 11.88 -1.04
N THR A 62 8.50 11.50 -2.02
CA THR A 62 9.95 11.77 -2.02
C THR A 62 10.23 13.26 -2.10
N PHE A 63 9.53 13.97 -2.99
CA PHE A 63 9.66 15.42 -3.13
C PHE A 63 9.29 16.14 -1.82
N ILE A 64 8.16 15.77 -1.22
CA ILE A 64 7.68 16.35 0.05
C ILE A 64 8.61 16.00 1.21
N SER A 65 9.15 14.77 1.25
CA SER A 65 10.03 14.32 2.33
C SER A 65 11.28 15.18 2.49
N GLY A 66 11.86 15.67 1.38
CA GLY A 66 13.04 16.54 1.42
C GLY A 66 12.80 17.84 2.19
N TYR A 67 11.59 18.40 2.08
CA TYR A 67 11.19 19.60 2.83
C TYR A 67 10.90 19.30 4.31
N LEU A 68 10.27 18.15 4.61
CA LEU A 68 9.98 17.78 5.99
C LEU A 68 11.23 17.49 6.81
N TYR A 69 12.19 16.76 6.23
CA TYR A 69 13.46 16.48 6.90
C TYR A 69 14.26 17.76 7.19
N GLY A 70 14.05 18.82 6.41
CA GLY A 70 14.70 20.12 6.63
C GLY A 70 14.14 20.92 7.80
N TYR A 71 12.90 20.68 8.22
CA TYR A 71 12.27 21.36 9.37
C TYR A 71 12.55 20.65 10.68
N ASP A 72 12.19 19.37 10.77
CA ASP A 72 12.47 18.52 11.93
C ASP A 72 12.49 17.07 11.47
N SER A 73 13.52 16.33 11.90
CA SER A 73 13.70 14.94 11.50
C SER A 73 12.60 14.00 12.05
N SER A 74 11.75 14.47 12.96
CA SER A 74 10.68 13.69 13.62
C SER A 74 9.35 13.72 12.87
N TYR A 75 9.08 14.76 12.07
CA TYR A 75 7.79 14.91 11.38
C TYR A 75 7.45 13.76 10.40
N PRO A 76 8.39 13.25 9.59
CA PRO A 76 8.10 12.13 8.69
C PRO A 76 7.57 10.90 9.43
N TRP A 77 8.12 10.62 10.62
CA TRP A 77 7.71 9.48 11.43
C TRP A 77 6.32 9.67 12.04
N LEU A 78 6.02 10.86 12.56
CA LEU A 78 4.70 11.17 13.11
C LEU A 78 3.61 11.09 12.03
N ILE A 79 3.88 11.64 10.84
CA ILE A 79 2.95 11.59 9.71
C ILE A 79 2.76 10.16 9.22
N LEU A 80 3.83 9.37 9.13
CA LEU A 80 3.75 7.96 8.76
C LEU A 80 2.89 7.17 9.76
N SER A 81 3.13 7.34 11.07
CA SER A 81 2.35 6.69 12.13
C SER A 81 0.87 7.08 12.08
N GLY A 82 0.58 8.38 11.91
CA GLY A 82 -0.80 8.87 11.79
C GLY A 82 -1.51 8.32 10.54
N ALA A 83 -0.84 8.34 9.39
CA ALA A 83 -1.37 7.79 8.15
C ALA A 83 -1.64 6.28 8.25
N LEU A 84 -0.72 5.52 8.84
CA LEU A 84 -0.91 4.08 9.08
C LEU A 84 -2.10 3.80 10.00
N MET A 85 -2.29 4.60 11.06
CA MET A 85 -3.45 4.45 11.94
C MET A 85 -4.76 4.73 11.20
N ILE A 86 -4.83 5.83 10.43
CA ILE A 86 -6.01 6.18 9.64
C ILE A 86 -6.32 5.08 8.61
N LEU A 87 -5.30 4.60 7.89
CA LEU A 87 -5.47 3.51 6.92
C LEU A 87 -5.90 2.22 7.61
N GLY A 88 -5.32 1.86 8.76
CA GLY A 88 -5.72 0.68 9.53
C GLY A 88 -7.20 0.72 9.94
N VAL A 89 -7.67 1.88 10.43
CA VAL A 89 -9.09 2.08 10.76
C VAL A 89 -9.96 2.02 9.50
N ALA A 90 -9.54 2.66 8.41
CA ALA A 90 -10.26 2.62 7.14
C ALA A 90 -10.37 1.19 6.59
N PHE A 91 -9.32 0.38 6.72
CA PHE A 91 -9.35 -1.04 6.33
C PHE A 91 -10.42 -1.82 7.10
N ILE A 92 -10.49 -1.64 8.42
CA ILE A 92 -11.48 -2.32 9.27
C ILE A 92 -12.91 -1.90 8.93
N VAL A 93 -13.13 -0.63 8.58
CA VAL A 93 -14.47 -0.08 8.35
C VAL A 93 -14.95 -0.26 6.90
N LEU A 94 -14.07 -0.10 5.92
CA LEU A 94 -14.42 -0.01 4.51
C LEU A 94 -14.21 -1.30 3.74
N ILE A 95 -13.24 -2.13 4.14
CA ILE A 95 -12.99 -3.40 3.45
C ILE A 95 -13.84 -4.49 4.06
N LYS A 96 -14.72 -5.05 3.24
CA LYS A 96 -15.44 -6.28 3.52
C LYS A 96 -14.85 -7.37 2.66
N ASP A 97 -14.54 -8.51 3.24
CA ASP A 97 -14.11 -9.68 2.46
C ASP A 97 -15.22 -10.04 1.46
N PRO A 98 -14.90 -10.18 0.16
CA PRO A 98 -15.90 -10.56 -0.83
C PRO A 98 -16.39 -11.99 -0.54
N GLU A 99 -17.67 -12.16 -0.21
CA GLU A 99 -18.32 -13.47 0.03
C GLU A 99 -18.32 -14.38 -1.22
N ARG A 100 -18.07 -13.80 -2.41
CA ARG A 100 -17.91 -14.53 -3.68
C ARG A 100 -16.74 -13.96 -4.43
N ALA A 101 -15.72 -14.78 -4.67
CA ALA A 101 -14.64 -14.45 -5.59
C ALA A 101 -15.22 -14.20 -7.00
N GLU A 102 -14.84 -13.11 -7.65
CA GLU A 102 -15.12 -12.92 -9.07
C GLU A 102 -14.31 -13.97 -9.87
N ILE A 103 -15.01 -14.92 -10.51
CA ILE A 103 -14.45 -16.04 -11.30
C ILE A 103 -14.27 -15.64 -12.78
#